data_AF-A0A085LQ95-F1
#
_entry.id   AF-A0A085LQ95-F1
#
_cell.length_a   1.000
_cell.length_b   1.000
_cell.length_c   1.000
_cell.angle_alpha   90.00
_cell.angle_beta   90.00
_cell.angle_gamma   90.00
#
_symmetry.space_group_name_H-M   'P 1'
#
loop_
_entity.id
_entity.type
_entity.pdbx_description
1 polymer ?
#
loop_
_entity_poly.entity_id
_entity_poly.type
_entity_poly.pdbx_seq_one_letter_code
_entity_poly.pdbx_strand_id
1 'polypeptide(L)'
;MIRRIATRRETVELNQTVPLLLLPYYKALGEKIRQMGKEIGFKVYFKNFAPMRSKIRHDKIRLSPEEKPGVVYEVTCSCSASYIGETDNSVSQRFNQHLSCLIHYRNELSDLQGKETTRRGRPRKTDPHAAMDAAISASATVEHASHCNGQVFPRLFANKRT
;
A
#
# COMPACT_ATOMS: atom_id res chain seq x y z
N MET A 1 -54.55 -29.07 -49.19
CA MET A 1 -53.32 -29.77 -48.76
C MET A 1 -53.22 -29.66 -47.23
N ILE A 2 -53.72 -30.64 -46.49
CA ILE A 2 -53.01 -31.85 -46.00
C ILE A 2 -52.03 -31.54 -44.85
N ARG A 3 -52.55 -31.75 -43.63
CA ARG A 3 -52.01 -32.34 -42.38
C ARG A 3 -50.48 -32.37 -42.15
N ARG A 4 -50.06 -32.15 -40.88
CA ARG A 4 -49.63 -33.21 -39.92
C ARG A 4 -49.04 -32.60 -38.61
N ILE A 5 -49.65 -32.88 -37.45
CA ILE A 5 -49.28 -33.86 -36.39
C ILE A 5 -48.28 -33.31 -35.35
N ALA A 6 -48.74 -33.26 -34.09
CA ALA A 6 -47.91 -33.11 -32.90
C ALA A 6 -47.11 -34.38 -32.61
N THR A 7 -45.85 -34.25 -32.22
CA THR A 7 -45.07 -35.31 -31.58
C THR A 7 -44.45 -34.80 -30.29
N ARG A 8 -44.80 -35.48 -29.20
CA ARG A 8 -44.33 -35.32 -27.83
C ARG A 8 -42.99 -36.06 -27.65
N ARG A 9 -42.31 -35.70 -26.54
CA ARG A 9 -41.27 -36.41 -25.76
C ARG A 9 -39.85 -35.95 -26.12
N GLU A 10 -38.97 -35.69 -25.17
CA GLU A 10 -38.71 -36.50 -23.98
C GLU A 10 -38.07 -35.69 -22.85
N THR A 11 -38.60 -35.85 -21.63
CA THR A 11 -37.86 -35.58 -20.39
C THR A 11 -36.74 -36.61 -20.31
N VAL A 12 -35.51 -36.20 -20.60
CA VAL A 12 -34.34 -37.03 -20.28
C VAL A 12 -33.95 -36.72 -18.84
N GLU A 13 -34.61 -37.41 -17.92
CA GLU A 13 -33.98 -37.71 -16.64
C GLU A 13 -32.82 -38.65 -16.93
N LEU A 14 -31.59 -38.13 -16.79
CA LEU A 14 -30.42 -38.96 -16.67
C LEU A 14 -29.77 -38.66 -15.33
N ASN A 15 -29.91 -39.61 -14.41
CA ASN A 15 -29.05 -39.80 -13.25
C ASN A 15 -27.62 -40.10 -13.71
N GLN A 16 -26.97 -39.09 -14.26
CA GLN A 16 -25.53 -39.03 -14.39
C GLN A 16 -25.14 -37.80 -13.60
N THR A 17 -24.34 -37.97 -12.55
CA THR A 17 -23.77 -36.86 -11.79
C THR A 17 -22.82 -36.09 -12.69
N VAL A 18 -23.38 -35.25 -13.56
CA VAL A 18 -22.65 -34.30 -14.39
C VAL A 18 -21.88 -33.40 -13.42
N PRO A 19 -20.55 -33.30 -13.52
CA PRO A 19 -19.76 -32.52 -12.59
C PRO A 19 -20.28 -31.07 -12.55
N LEU A 20 -20.60 -30.63 -11.34
CA LEU A 20 -21.18 -29.32 -11.09
C LEU A 20 -20.07 -28.34 -10.72
N LEU A 21 -19.85 -27.32 -11.55
CA LEU A 21 -18.90 -26.26 -11.27
C LEU A 21 -19.63 -25.02 -10.75
N LEU A 22 -19.28 -24.60 -9.53
CA LEU A 22 -19.83 -23.40 -8.91
C LEU A 22 -18.81 -22.27 -8.98
N LEU A 23 -19.08 -21.24 -9.77
CA LEU A 23 -18.16 -20.11 -9.98
C LEU A 23 -18.81 -18.77 -9.63
N PRO A 24 -18.03 -17.74 -9.25
CA PRO A 24 -18.52 -16.36 -9.28
C PRO A 24 -18.70 -15.90 -10.74
N TYR A 25 -19.73 -15.09 -10.99
CA TYR A 25 -20.02 -14.55 -12.33
C TYR A 25 -18.98 -13.50 -12.77
N TYR A 26 -18.56 -13.56 -14.03
CA TYR A 26 -17.77 -12.51 -14.69
C TYR A 26 -18.27 -12.35 -16.13
N LYS A 27 -18.65 -11.13 -16.50
CA LYS A 27 -19.21 -10.81 -17.81
C LYS A 27 -18.25 -11.24 -18.94
N ALA A 28 -18.78 -11.85 -19.99
CA ALA A 28 -18.10 -12.40 -21.17
C ALA A 28 -17.27 -13.67 -20.94
N LEU A 29 -16.69 -13.86 -19.75
CA LEU A 29 -15.92 -15.09 -19.42
C LEU A 29 -16.85 -16.20 -18.92
N GLY A 30 -17.82 -15.86 -18.06
CA GLY A 30 -18.77 -16.83 -17.51
C GLY A 30 -19.63 -17.48 -18.60
N GLU A 31 -20.07 -16.72 -19.59
CA GLU A 31 -20.86 -17.23 -20.71
C GLU A 31 -20.08 -18.24 -21.54
N LYS A 32 -18.80 -17.95 -21.83
CA LYS A 32 -17.90 -18.86 -22.56
C LYS A 32 -17.66 -20.15 -21.78
N ILE A 33 -17.40 -20.05 -20.47
CA ILE A 33 -17.21 -21.24 -19.61
C ILE A 33 -18.48 -22.09 -19.55
N ARG A 34 -19.66 -21.46 -19.44
CA ARG A 34 -20.94 -22.17 -19.47
C ARG A 34 -21.20 -22.84 -20.82
N GLN A 35 -20.78 -22.22 -21.93
CA GLN A 35 -20.87 -22.81 -23.27
C GLN A 35 -19.96 -24.03 -23.39
N MET A 36 -18.68 -23.91 -23.01
CA MET A 36 -17.75 -25.04 -22.97
C MET A 36 -18.25 -26.17 -22.07
N GLY A 37 -18.89 -25.84 -20.94
CA GLY A 37 -19.49 -26.83 -20.06
C GLY A 37 -20.58 -27.67 -20.73
N LYS A 38 -21.40 -27.05 -21.60
CA LYS A 38 -22.39 -27.80 -22.40
C LYS A 38 -21.75 -28.74 -23.41
N GLU A 39 -20.60 -28.37 -23.97
CA GLU A 39 -19.88 -29.15 -24.97
C GLU A 39 -19.08 -30.31 -24.33
N ILE A 40 -18.42 -30.06 -23.20
CA ILE A 40 -17.52 -31.00 -22.52
C ILE A 40 -18.26 -31.89 -21.51
N GLY A 41 -19.50 -31.53 -21.14
CA GLY A 41 -20.34 -32.31 -20.23
C GLY A 41 -20.14 -31.99 -18.75
N PHE A 42 -20.07 -30.70 -18.40
CA PHE A 42 -20.14 -30.22 -17.01
C PHE A 42 -21.12 -29.06 -16.86
N LYS A 43 -21.81 -28.99 -15.73
CA LYS A 43 -22.85 -27.99 -15.49
C LYS A 43 -22.29 -26.84 -14.67
N VAL A 44 -22.37 -25.62 -15.20
CA VAL A 44 -21.86 -24.42 -14.53
C VAL A 44 -23.01 -23.64 -13.91
N TYR A 45 -22.93 -23.37 -12.59
CA TYR A 45 -23.80 -22.45 -11.90
C TYR A 45 -23.02 -21.26 -11.37
N PHE A 46 -23.62 -20.07 -11.48
CA PHE A 46 -23.07 -18.86 -10.90
C PHE A 46 -23.74 -18.59 -9.57
N LYS A 47 -22.97 -18.62 -8.48
CA LYS A 47 -23.44 -18.20 -7.15
C LYS A 47 -22.91 -16.79 -6.88
N ASN A 48 -23.73 -15.96 -6.23
CA ASN A 48 -23.30 -14.66 -5.71
C ASN A 48 -22.31 -14.88 -4.55
N PHE A 49 -21.06 -15.14 -4.89
CA PHE A 49 -19.94 -14.91 -3.99
C PHE A 49 -19.32 -13.56 -4.30
N ALA A 50 -18.52 -13.02 -3.37
CA ALA A 50 -17.65 -11.89 -3.66
C ALA A 50 -16.99 -12.11 -5.04
N PRO A 51 -17.08 -11.12 -5.96
CA PRO A 51 -16.76 -11.33 -7.36
C PRO A 51 -15.37 -11.96 -7.49
N MET A 52 -15.18 -12.85 -8.46
CA MET A 52 -13.89 -13.53 -8.67
C MET A 52 -12.73 -12.53 -8.78
N ARG A 53 -13.02 -11.31 -9.24
CA ARG A 53 -12.15 -10.13 -9.22
C ARG A 53 -11.48 -9.90 -7.86
N SER A 54 -12.18 -10.04 -6.74
CA SER A 54 -11.61 -9.90 -5.39
C SER A 54 -10.66 -11.03 -4.97
N LYS A 55 -10.82 -12.24 -5.55
CA LYS A 55 -9.97 -13.40 -5.29
C LYS A 55 -8.78 -13.50 -6.26
N ILE A 56 -8.98 -13.11 -7.52
CA ILE A 56 -7.98 -13.14 -8.60
C ILE A 56 -7.05 -11.93 -8.49
N ARG A 57 -7.60 -10.75 -8.15
CA ARG A 57 -6.76 -9.58 -8.01
C ARG A 57 -5.91 -9.73 -6.76
N HIS A 58 -4.62 -9.84 -6.99
CA HIS A 58 -3.58 -9.50 -6.03
C HIS A 58 -3.35 -7.98 -6.00
N ASP A 59 -4.37 -7.16 -6.33
CA ASP A 59 -4.23 -5.70 -6.42
C ASP A 59 -3.94 -5.06 -5.05
N LYS A 60 -4.20 -5.79 -3.97
CA LYS A 60 -3.57 -5.55 -2.68
C LYS A 60 -2.19 -6.18 -2.67
N ILE A 61 -1.18 -5.41 -3.09
CA ILE A 61 0.22 -5.75 -2.86
C ILE A 61 0.36 -6.09 -1.37
N ARG A 62 0.86 -7.29 -1.06
CA ARG A 62 1.20 -7.67 0.31
C ARG A 62 2.44 -6.87 0.70
N LEU A 63 2.21 -5.69 1.26
CA LEU A 63 3.27 -4.84 1.78
C LEU A 63 3.98 -5.57 2.93
N SER A 64 5.29 -5.49 2.94
CA SER A 64 6.09 -5.93 4.08
C SER A 64 5.65 -5.14 5.34
N PRO A 65 5.87 -5.66 6.56
CA PRO A 65 5.46 -4.98 7.78
C PRO A 65 5.92 -3.51 7.89
N GLU A 66 7.09 -3.20 7.33
CA GLU A 66 7.70 -1.86 7.32
C GLU A 66 7.02 -0.88 6.36
N GLU A 67 6.40 -1.41 5.31
CA GLU A 67 5.68 -0.66 4.29
C GLU A 67 4.21 -0.44 4.64
N LYS A 68 3.72 -1.07 5.73
CA LYS A 68 2.32 -0.93 6.14
C LYS A 68 2.06 0.47 6.72
N PRO A 69 0.97 1.12 6.28
CA PRO A 69 0.48 2.34 6.93
C PRO A 69 -0.15 2.01 8.30
N GLY A 70 -0.24 3.00 9.18
CA GLY A 70 -0.93 2.86 10.47
C GLY A 70 -0.08 2.12 11.49
N VAL A 71 1.17 2.55 11.67
CA VAL A 71 2.13 1.92 12.58
C VAL A 71 2.69 2.93 13.57
N VAL A 72 3.10 2.43 14.73
CA VAL A 72 3.89 3.12 15.73
C VAL A 72 5.35 2.74 15.48
N TYR A 73 6.22 3.73 15.37
CA TYR A 73 7.64 3.55 15.13
C TYR A 73 8.46 4.20 16.23
N GLU A 74 9.66 3.67 16.42
CA GLU A 74 10.66 4.18 17.34
C GLU A 74 11.88 4.63 16.52
N VAL A 75 12.43 5.80 16.83
CA VAL A 75 13.72 6.26 16.31
C VAL A 75 14.69 6.32 17.48
N THR A 76 15.70 5.46 17.44
CA THR A 76 16.74 5.38 18.47
C THR A 76 18.00 6.10 18.00
N CYS A 77 18.61 6.89 18.87
CA CYS A 77 19.92 7.50 18.66
C CYS A 77 21.01 6.68 19.34
N SER A 78 22.24 6.75 18.82
CA SER A 78 23.43 6.13 19.44
C SER A 78 23.73 6.67 20.85
N CYS A 79 23.15 7.81 21.24
CA CYS A 79 23.23 8.34 22.62
C CYS A 79 22.21 7.73 23.58
N SER A 80 21.48 6.68 23.16
CA SER A 80 20.40 6.01 23.91
C SER A 80 19.10 6.82 24.05
N ALA A 81 19.00 7.99 23.42
CA ALA A 81 17.72 8.69 23.30
C ALA A 81 16.80 7.97 22.30
N SER A 82 15.50 7.93 22.60
CA SER A 82 14.48 7.32 21.76
C SER A 82 13.30 8.25 21.58
N TYR A 83 12.79 8.35 20.35
CA TYR A 83 11.54 9.04 20.02
C TYR A 83 10.54 8.01 19.51
N ILE A 84 9.32 8.00 20.06
CA ILE A 84 8.23 7.15 19.59
C ILE A 84 7.17 8.02 18.93
N GLY A 85 6.83 7.69 17.69
CA GLY A 85 5.86 8.43 16.89
C GLY A 85 4.87 7.51 16.20
N GLU A 86 3.72 8.07 15.86
CA GLU A 86 2.73 7.40 15.03
C GLU A 86 2.81 7.85 13.57
N THR A 87 2.46 6.95 12.64
CA THR A 87 2.38 7.29 11.23
C THR A 87 1.28 6.56 10.49
N ASP A 88 0.58 7.29 9.63
CA ASP A 88 -0.37 6.75 8.66
C ASP A 88 0.32 6.40 7.32
N ASN A 89 1.59 6.78 7.14
CA ASN A 89 2.46 6.33 6.05
C ASN A 89 3.37 5.18 6.51
N SER A 90 4.19 4.62 5.61
CA SER A 90 5.23 3.66 5.98
C SER A 90 6.30 4.28 6.89
N VAL A 91 6.97 3.44 7.69
CA VAL A 91 8.07 3.88 8.59
C VAL A 91 9.19 4.52 7.79
N SER A 92 9.58 3.90 6.68
CA SER A 92 10.65 4.40 5.80
C SER A 92 10.34 5.78 5.24
N GLN A 93 9.08 6.04 4.86
CA GLN A 93 8.68 7.34 4.34
C GLN A 93 8.75 8.43 5.42
N ARG A 94 8.33 8.14 6.66
CA ARG A 94 8.50 9.08 7.78
C ARG A 94 9.95 9.31 8.14
N PHE A 95 10.76 8.27 8.14
CA PHE A 95 12.17 8.40 8.43
C PHE A 95 12.87 9.27 7.37
N ASN A 96 12.55 9.11 6.09
CA ASN A 96 13.05 9.97 5.03
C ASN A 96 12.63 11.44 5.19
N GLN A 97 11.42 11.71 5.69
CA GLN A 97 11.00 13.08 6.03
C GLN A 97 11.88 13.68 7.13
N HIS A 98 12.11 12.93 8.21
CA HIS A 98 13.01 13.35 9.30
C HIS A 98 14.44 13.59 8.80
N LEU A 99 14.98 12.69 7.96
CA LEU A 99 16.30 12.86 7.35
C LEU A 99 16.37 14.10 6.45
N SER A 100 15.32 14.38 5.68
CA SER A 100 15.26 15.59 4.85
C SER A 100 15.31 16.85 5.70
N CYS A 101 14.56 16.91 6.80
CA CYS A 101 14.62 18.02 7.76
C CYS A 101 16.01 18.14 8.41
N LEU A 102 16.66 17.02 8.77
CA LEU A 102 18.03 17.01 9.31
C LEU A 102 19.07 17.55 8.32
N ILE A 103 18.97 17.14 7.05
CA ILE A 103 19.85 17.63 5.98
C ILE A 103 19.63 19.13 5.80
N HIS A 104 18.39 19.58 5.80
CA HIS A 104 18.07 21.01 5.71
C HIS A 104 18.70 21.79 6.86
N TYR A 105 18.51 21.34 8.10
CA TYR A 105 19.10 21.95 9.29
C TYR A 105 20.63 22.03 9.21
N ARG A 106 21.31 20.95 8.83
CA ARG A 106 22.77 20.92 8.68
C ARG A 106 23.28 21.85 7.57
N ASN A 107 22.51 21.99 6.49
CA ASN A 107 22.86 22.91 5.41
C ASN A 107 22.76 24.37 5.87
N GLU A 108 21.70 24.74 6.60
CA GLU A 108 21.57 26.10 7.18
C GLU A 108 22.68 26.39 8.19
N LEU A 109 23.02 25.43 9.05
CA LEU A 109 24.17 25.54 9.96
C LEU A 109 25.49 25.77 9.21
N SER A 110 25.70 25.06 8.11
CA SER A 110 26.90 25.21 7.29
C SER A 110 26.96 26.59 6.63
N ASP A 111 25.82 27.10 6.16
CA ASP A 111 25.70 28.43 5.56
C ASP A 111 26.03 29.52 6.60
N LEU A 112 25.56 29.40 7.84
CA LEU A 112 25.90 30.30 8.95
C LEU A 112 27.38 30.26 9.34
N GLN A 113 28.02 29.09 9.24
CA GLN A 113 29.45 28.93 9.52
C GLN A 113 30.35 29.50 8.41
N GLY A 114 29.78 30.08 7.35
CA GLY A 114 30.55 30.65 6.24
C GLY A 114 31.28 29.59 5.41
N LYS A 115 30.89 28.32 5.52
CA LYS A 115 31.40 27.27 4.63
C LYS A 115 30.70 27.44 3.29
N GLU A 116 31.35 28.14 2.36
CA GLU A 116 30.81 28.38 1.03
C GLU A 116 30.41 27.06 0.35
N THR A 117 29.11 26.91 0.11
CA THR A 117 28.62 26.00 -0.93
C THR A 117 28.36 26.84 -2.17
N THR A 118 28.98 26.49 -3.30
CA THR A 118 28.75 27.16 -4.59
C THR A 118 27.32 26.87 -5.06
N ARG A 119 26.34 27.61 -4.52
CA ARG A 119 24.93 27.47 -4.92
C ARG A 119 24.71 28.17 -6.25
N ARG A 120 24.31 27.38 -7.26
CA ARG A 120 23.79 27.93 -8.52
C ARG A 120 22.31 28.26 -8.33
N GLY A 121 21.90 29.47 -8.71
CA GLY A 121 20.49 29.87 -8.74
C GLY A 121 20.15 31.03 -7.81
N ARG A 122 18.85 31.16 -7.52
CA ARG A 122 18.30 32.28 -6.76
C ARG A 122 18.69 32.18 -5.27
N PRO A 123 19.16 33.28 -4.65
CA PRO A 123 19.36 33.33 -3.19
C PRO A 123 18.07 33.01 -2.43
N ARG A 124 18.19 32.32 -1.29
CA ARG A 124 17.06 32.12 -0.38
C ARG A 124 16.60 33.47 0.16
N LYS A 125 15.29 33.62 0.34
CA LYS A 125 14.70 34.83 0.94
C LYS A 125 14.57 34.73 2.45
N THR A 126 14.56 33.52 3.00
CA THR A 126 14.36 33.26 4.42
C THR A 126 15.68 33.41 5.16
N ASP A 127 15.63 34.01 6.34
CA ASP A 127 16.74 34.07 7.26
C ASP A 127 17.16 32.65 7.72
N PRO A 128 18.47 32.31 7.75
CA PRO A 128 18.92 30.97 8.12
C PRO A 128 18.54 30.55 9.55
N HIS A 129 18.53 31.47 10.52
CA HIS A 129 18.12 31.13 11.89
C HIS A 129 16.63 30.78 11.93
N ALA A 130 15.78 31.57 11.29
CA ALA A 130 14.36 31.27 11.18
C ALA A 130 14.11 29.92 10.46
N ALA A 131 14.91 29.60 9.45
CA ALA A 131 14.82 28.32 8.74
C ALA A 131 15.26 27.12 9.62
N MET A 132 16.24 27.32 10.48
CA MET A 132 16.66 26.31 11.48
C MET A 132 15.58 26.08 12.54
N ASP A 133 15.00 27.14 13.10
CA ASP A 133 13.94 27.05 14.10
C ASP A 133 12.70 26.34 13.55
N ALA A 134 12.36 26.61 12.28
CA ALA A 134 11.32 25.88 11.56
C ALA A 134 11.63 24.38 11.42
N ALA A 135 12.90 24.02 11.18
CA ALA A 135 13.31 22.62 11.08
C ALA A 135 13.28 21.89 12.43
N ILE A 136 13.71 22.56 13.50
CA ILE A 136 13.67 22.03 14.88
C ILE A 136 12.23 21.77 15.31
N SER A 137 11.34 22.74 15.12
CA SER A 137 9.92 22.62 15.49
C SER A 137 9.16 21.59 14.64
N ALA A 138 9.59 21.34 13.40
CA ALA A 138 8.95 20.37 12.51
C ALA A 138 9.32 18.91 12.80
N SER A 139 10.41 18.63 13.53
CA SER A 139 10.88 17.27 13.75
C SER A 139 11.60 17.10 15.08
N ALA A 140 11.07 16.23 15.94
CA ALA A 140 11.72 15.80 17.18
C ALA A 140 13.12 15.17 16.94
N THR A 141 13.34 14.59 15.76
CA THR A 141 14.67 14.05 15.40
C THR A 141 15.67 15.18 15.16
N VAL A 142 15.23 16.30 14.58
CA VAL A 142 16.05 17.50 14.37
C VAL A 142 16.31 18.23 15.68
N GLU A 143 15.29 18.36 16.52
CA GLU A 143 15.43 18.92 17.87
C GLU A 143 16.44 18.13 18.72
N HIS A 144 16.43 16.81 18.63
CA HIS A 144 17.45 15.99 19.29
C HIS A 144 18.84 16.19 18.66
N ALA A 145 18.92 16.21 17.32
CA ALA A 145 20.19 16.33 16.60
C ALA A 145 20.86 17.70 16.74
N SER A 146 20.13 18.76 17.12
CA SER A 146 20.76 20.06 17.44
C SER A 146 21.63 19.99 18.70
N HIS A 147 21.37 19.02 19.58
CA HIS A 147 22.12 18.79 20.82
C HIS A 147 22.95 17.49 20.78
N CYS A 148 22.87 16.71 19.69
CA CYS A 148 23.51 15.40 19.60
C CYS A 148 24.01 15.09 18.18
N ASN A 149 25.26 14.65 18.06
CA ASN A 149 25.86 14.21 16.80
C ASN A 149 25.68 12.70 16.54
N GLY A 150 24.83 12.02 17.31
CA GLY A 150 24.60 10.59 17.17
C GLY A 150 23.90 10.20 15.87
N GLN A 151 24.10 8.96 15.45
CA GLN A 151 23.35 8.39 14.33
C GLN A 151 21.98 7.92 14.82
N VAL A 152 20.94 8.17 14.01
CA VAL A 152 19.56 7.79 14.29
C VAL A 152 19.14 6.58 13.45
N PHE A 153 18.39 5.67 14.05
CA PHE A 153 17.95 4.42 13.45
C PHE A 153 16.45 4.22 13.66
N PRO A 154 15.66 3.99 12.60
CA PRO A 154 14.23 3.72 12.72
C PRO A 154 13.98 2.24 13.02
N ARG A 155 12.95 1.96 13.81
CA ARG A 155 12.47 0.61 14.12
C ARG A 155 10.95 0.60 14.16
N LEU A 156 10.35 -0.46 13.63
CA LEU A 156 8.93 -0.72 13.83
C LEU A 156 8.68 -1.12 15.29
N PHE A 157 7.81 -0.38 15.97
CA PHE A 157 7.50 -0.62 17.38
C PHE A 157 6.23 -1.45 17.54
N ALA A 158 5.12 -1.00 16.94
CA ALA A 158 3.83 -1.70 17.01
C ALA A 158 2.91 -1.32 15.84
N ASN A 159 1.87 -2.11 15.58
CA ASN A 159 0.77 -1.71 14.70
C ASN A 159 -0.24 -0.88 15.48
N LYS A 160 -0.87 0.12 14.85
CA LYS A 160 -2.00 0.83 15.46
C LYS A 160 -3.14 -0.17 15.71
N ARG A 161 -3.73 -0.13 16.91
CA ARG A 161 -4.96 -0.89 17.19
C ARG A 161 -6.12 -0.14 16.52
N THR A 162 -6.65 -0.70 15.44
CA THR A 162 -7.90 -0.27 14.79
C THR A 162 -9.12 -0.76 15.54
#